data_AF-A0A939WZJ9-F1
#
_entry.id   AF-A0A939WZJ9-F1
#
_cell.length_a   1.000
_cell.length_b   1.000
_cell.length_c   1.000
_cell.angle_alpha   90.00
_cell.angle_beta   90.00
_cell.angle_gamma   90.00
#
_symmetry.space_group_name_H-M   'P 1'
#
loop_
_entity.id
_entity.type
_entity.pdbx_description
1 polymer ?
#
loop_
_entity_poly.entity_id
_entity_poly.type
_entity_poly.pdbx_seq_one_letter_code
_entity_poly.pdbx_strand_id
1 'polypeptide(L)'
;FVNKDLCLEFEVKTSQNNFNLDVYFMDSLDDSLGKKGYEWRASYFFSNKDGLNDGKWHKVRIPLKDMKGSGTWNEAEQKWYNDEGLFTWKRIGQLRFNFTEDLTEECCFRNIVIK
;
A
#
# COMPACT_ATOMS: atom_id res chain seq x y z
N PHE A 1 -6.68 14.93 7.57
CA PHE A 1 -7.51 14.14 8.49
C PHE A 1 -8.10 12.99 7.71
N VAL A 2 -7.73 11.75 8.03
CA VAL A 2 -8.46 10.58 7.54
C VAL A 2 -9.64 10.36 8.48
N ASN A 3 -10.81 10.07 7.94
CA ASN A 3 -11.89 9.57 8.77
C ASN A 3 -11.45 8.20 9.33
N LYS A 4 -11.34 8.09 10.66
CA LYS A 4 -10.77 6.92 11.36
C LYS A 4 -11.55 5.62 11.13
N ASP A 5 -12.75 5.74 10.57
CA ASP A 5 -13.63 4.61 10.30
C ASP A 5 -13.46 4.02 8.89
N LEU A 6 -12.74 4.72 8.00
CA LEU A 6 -12.49 4.23 6.65
C LEU A 6 -11.50 3.06 6.63
N CYS A 7 -11.71 2.14 5.70
CA CYS A 7 -10.90 0.97 5.45
C CYS A 7 -10.72 0.70 3.95
N LEU A 8 -9.59 0.11 3.61
CA LEU A 8 -9.40 -0.60 2.36
C LEU A 8 -9.85 -2.05 2.57
N GLU A 9 -10.84 -2.49 1.83
CA GLU A 9 -11.24 -3.89 1.74
C GLU A 9 -10.93 -4.43 0.34
N PHE A 10 -10.44 -5.67 0.27
CA PHE A 10 -10.32 -6.42 -0.98
C PHE A 10 -10.34 -7.91 -0.68
N GLU A 11 -10.54 -8.73 -1.71
CA GLU A 11 -10.33 -10.16 -1.64
C GLU A 11 -9.10 -10.56 -2.45
N VAL A 12 -8.30 -11.47 -1.91
CA VAL A 12 -7.08 -12.00 -2.55
C VAL A 12 -7.10 -13.52 -2.55
N LYS A 13 -6.64 -14.14 -3.63
CA LYS A 13 -6.40 -15.59 -3.75
C LYS A 13 -5.06 -15.81 -4.43
N THR A 14 -4.18 -16.56 -3.79
CA THR A 14 -2.89 -16.95 -4.36
C THR A 14 -2.36 -18.21 -3.70
N SER A 15 -1.51 -18.94 -4.40
CA SER A 15 -0.66 -20.03 -3.87
C SER A 15 0.82 -19.67 -3.93
N GLN A 16 1.16 -18.38 -4.11
CA GLN A 16 2.54 -17.89 -4.18
C GLN A 16 3.31 -18.29 -2.91
N ASN A 17 4.39 -19.03 -3.08
CA ASN A 17 5.33 -19.28 -1.99
C ASN A 17 6.05 -17.98 -1.63
N ASN A 18 6.35 -17.79 -0.34
CA ASN A 18 6.95 -16.56 0.18
C ASN A 18 6.16 -15.29 -0.19
N PHE A 19 4.82 -15.37 -0.08
CA PHE A 19 3.95 -14.24 -0.41
C PHE A 19 4.21 -13.06 0.51
N ASN A 20 4.82 -12.00 -0.03
CA ASN A 20 5.05 -10.73 0.63
C ASN A 20 4.45 -9.62 -0.22
N LEU A 21 3.57 -8.82 0.38
CA LEU A 21 2.78 -7.81 -0.32
C LEU A 21 2.77 -6.52 0.49
N ASP A 22 3.34 -5.45 -0.06
CA ASP A 22 3.19 -4.09 0.44
C ASP A 22 2.03 -3.41 -0.29
N VAL A 23 0.96 -3.10 0.43
CA VAL A 23 -0.19 -2.36 -0.09
C VAL A 23 -0.07 -0.92 0.37
N TYR A 24 -0.01 0.03 -0.57
CA TYR A 24 0.17 1.43 -0.21
C TYR A 24 -0.63 2.39 -1.05
N PHE A 25 -1.00 3.49 -0.40
CA PHE A 25 -1.50 4.69 -1.07
C PHE A 25 -0.35 5.67 -1.27
N MET A 26 -0.33 6.30 -2.44
CA MET A 26 0.50 7.46 -2.72
C MET A 26 -0.38 8.70 -2.75
N ASP A 27 0.05 9.74 -2.05
CA ASP A 27 -0.55 11.04 -2.26
C ASP A 27 -0.15 11.62 -3.61
N SER A 28 -0.96 12.54 -4.13
CA SER A 28 -0.61 13.27 -5.35
C SER A 28 0.36 14.40 -5.00
N LEU A 29 1.31 14.68 -5.90
CA LEU A 29 2.18 15.86 -5.83
C LEU A 29 1.40 17.12 -5.45
N ASP A 30 1.74 17.68 -4.29
CA ASP A 30 1.29 19.00 -3.85
C ASP A 30 2.50 19.75 -3.26
N ASP A 31 3.01 20.69 -4.05
CA ASP A 31 4.15 21.53 -3.69
C ASP A 31 3.89 22.40 -2.43
N SER A 32 2.65 22.45 -1.92
CA SER A 32 2.28 23.19 -0.71
C SER A 32 2.33 22.38 0.59
N LEU A 33 2.49 21.04 0.53
CA LEU A 33 2.30 20.16 1.69
C LEU A 33 3.52 19.29 2.06
N GLY A 34 4.65 19.40 1.36
CA GLY A 34 5.86 18.62 1.67
C GLY A 34 7.15 19.21 1.11
N LYS A 35 8.25 18.45 1.19
CA LYS A 35 9.44 18.73 0.37
C LYS A 35 8.99 18.73 -1.10
N LYS A 36 9.20 19.86 -1.76
CA LYS A 36 8.77 20.13 -3.13
C LYS A 36 9.08 18.93 -4.04
N GLY A 37 8.06 18.37 -4.69
CA GLY A 37 8.23 17.36 -5.73
C GLY A 37 8.20 15.88 -5.33
N TYR A 38 7.77 15.49 -4.11
CA TYR A 38 7.68 14.07 -3.72
C TYR A 38 6.25 13.59 -3.44
N GLU A 39 5.94 12.35 -3.86
CA GLU A 39 4.68 11.64 -3.57
C GLU A 39 4.90 10.69 -2.39
N TRP A 40 4.38 11.02 -1.22
CA TRP A 40 4.60 10.24 0.00
C TRP A 40 3.67 9.02 0.06
N ARG A 41 4.06 8.02 0.85
CA ARG A 41 3.34 6.74 0.95
C ARG A 41 2.83 6.49 2.35
N ALA A 42 1.62 5.94 2.44
CA ALA A 42 1.16 5.20 3.61
C ALA A 42 0.92 3.74 3.22
N SER A 43 1.56 2.81 3.93
CA SER A 43 1.57 1.39 3.57
C SER A 43 1.13 0.47 4.69
N TYR A 44 0.75 -0.75 4.28
CA TYR A 44 0.49 -1.89 5.14
C TYR A 44 1.12 -3.12 4.49
N PHE A 45 1.96 -3.82 5.25
CA PHE A 45 2.71 -4.97 4.76
C PHE A 45 2.09 -6.28 5.24
N PHE A 46 1.83 -7.18 4.30
CA PHE A 46 1.55 -8.58 4.55
C PHE A 46 2.80 -9.41 4.27
N SER A 47 3.11 -10.28 5.20
CA SER A 47 4.16 -11.28 5.11
C SER A 47 3.60 -12.66 4.82
N ASN A 48 4.49 -13.59 4.47
CA ASN A 48 4.13 -14.99 4.32
C ASN A 48 3.53 -15.62 5.59
N LYS A 49 3.69 -14.99 6.76
CA LYS A 49 3.15 -15.47 8.04
C LYS A 49 1.67 -15.13 8.23
N ASP A 50 1.12 -14.27 7.39
CA ASP A 50 -0.29 -13.85 7.47
C ASP A 50 -1.25 -14.89 6.85
N GLY A 51 -0.73 -15.93 6.20
CA GLY A 51 -1.52 -17.09 5.75
C GLY A 51 -2.44 -16.83 4.56
N LEU A 52 -2.17 -15.78 3.77
CA LEU A 52 -2.97 -15.40 2.60
C LEU A 52 -2.69 -16.26 1.35
N ASN A 53 -1.69 -17.15 1.40
CA ASN A 53 -1.18 -17.91 0.26
C ASN A 53 -1.59 -19.40 0.25
N ASP A 54 -2.73 -19.75 0.87
CA ASP A 54 -3.21 -21.14 0.93
C ASP A 54 -4.03 -21.57 -0.31
N GLY A 55 -4.01 -20.78 -1.39
CA GLY A 55 -4.77 -21.02 -2.62
C GLY A 55 -6.27 -20.71 -2.52
N LYS A 56 -6.76 -20.18 -1.39
CA LYS A 56 -8.18 -19.82 -1.20
C LYS A 56 -8.40 -18.32 -1.22
N TRP A 57 -9.66 -17.93 -1.39
CA TRP A 57 -10.06 -16.53 -1.28
C TRP A 57 -10.07 -16.09 0.18
N HIS A 58 -9.32 -15.04 0.48
CA HIS A 58 -9.32 -14.35 1.76
C HIS A 58 -9.87 -12.95 1.60
N LYS A 59 -10.75 -12.55 2.53
CA LYS A 59 -11.19 -11.17 2.64
C LYS A 59 -10.25 -10.40 3.55
N VAL A 60 -9.61 -9.38 3.00
CA VAL A 60 -8.69 -8.49 3.71
C VAL A 60 -9.42 -7.18 4.05
N ARG A 61 -9.20 -6.68 5.26
CA ARG A 61 -9.68 -5.37 5.71
C ARG A 61 -8.56 -4.65 6.43
N ILE A 62 -8.16 -3.50 5.90
CA ILE A 62 -7.10 -2.65 6.44
C ILE A 62 -7.74 -1.32 6.84
N PRO A 63 -7.92 -1.04 8.14
CA PRO A 63 -8.28 0.29 8.58
C PRO A 63 -7.23 1.31 8.12
N LEU A 64 -7.64 2.42 7.50
CA LEU A 64 -6.67 3.39 6.95
C LEU A 64 -5.76 4.00 8.03
N LYS A 65 -6.23 4.05 9.28
CA LYS A 65 -5.44 4.48 10.45
C LYS A 65 -4.27 3.55 10.81
N ASP A 66 -4.33 2.29 10.37
CA ASP A 66 -3.31 1.28 10.65
C ASP A 66 -2.19 1.30 9.60
N MET A 67 -2.44 1.92 8.44
CA MET A 67 -1.40 2.19 7.45
C MET A 67 -0.43 3.26 7.96
N LYS A 68 0.88 3.00 7.84
CA LYS A 68 1.94 3.87 8.36
C LYS A 68 2.67 4.57 7.24
N GLY A 69 3.13 5.79 7.51
CA GLY A 69 4.02 6.48 6.59
C GLY A 69 5.25 5.62 6.33
N SER A 70 5.55 5.35 5.07
CA SER A 70 6.66 4.47 4.68
C SER A 70 7.78 5.19 3.95
N GLY A 71 7.59 6.46 3.59
CA GLY A 71 8.56 7.25 2.83
C GLY A 71 8.21 7.32 1.36
N THR A 72 9.21 7.55 0.51
CA THR A 72 9.01 7.67 -0.93
C THR A 72 10.28 7.42 -1.73
N TRP A 73 10.12 6.96 -2.96
CA TRP A 73 11.20 6.86 -3.94
C TRP A 73 11.17 8.09 -4.82
N ASN A 74 12.30 8.78 -4.92
CA ASN A 74 12.47 9.84 -5.90
C ASN A 74 13.17 9.29 -7.15
N GLU A 75 12.45 9.32 -8.28
CA GLU A 75 12.99 8.86 -9.56
C GLU A 75 14.10 9.77 -10.12
N ALA A 76 14.01 11.09 -9.93
CA ALA A 76 14.99 12.02 -10.49
C ALA A 76 16.39 11.87 -9.86
N GLU A 77 16.43 11.54 -8.58
CA GLU A 77 17.62 11.38 -7.76
C GLU A 77 17.99 9.89 -7.56
N GLN A 78 17.16 8.97 -8.05
CA GLN A 78 17.31 7.52 -7.87
C GLN A 78 17.56 7.14 -6.39
N LYS A 79 16.74 7.70 -5.50
CA LYS A 79 16.97 7.63 -4.05
C LYS A 79 15.69 7.42 -3.24
N TRP A 80 15.82 6.61 -2.19
CA TRP A 80 14.80 6.48 -1.16
C TRP A 80 14.88 7.58 -0.10
N TYR A 81 13.73 8.15 0.22
CA TYR A 81 13.51 9.07 1.32
C TYR A 81 12.66 8.38 2.38
N ASN A 82 13.18 8.33 3.61
CA ASN A 82 12.44 7.79 4.76
C ASN A 82 11.22 8.65 5.07
N ASP A 83 10.25 8.08 5.78
CA ASP A 83 9.07 8.83 6.21
C ASP A 83 9.42 10.08 7.02
N GLU A 84 8.89 11.23 6.59
CA GLU A 84 9.01 12.52 7.25
C GLU A 84 7.66 13.00 7.82
N GLY A 85 6.63 12.13 7.84
CA GLY A 85 5.29 12.47 8.29
C GLY A 85 4.53 13.40 7.33
N LEU A 86 4.98 13.46 6.07
CA LEU A 86 4.47 14.37 5.04
C LEU A 86 3.32 13.78 4.21
N PHE A 87 3.02 12.50 4.38
CA PHE A 87 1.91 11.86 3.69
C PHE A 87 0.56 12.49 4.03
N THR A 88 -0.27 12.73 3.01
CA THR A 88 -1.60 13.30 3.18
C THR A 88 -2.72 12.49 2.53
N TRP A 89 -3.70 12.09 3.34
CA TRP A 89 -4.95 11.48 2.87
C TRP A 89 -5.87 12.43 2.08
N LYS A 90 -5.56 13.73 2.01
CA LYS A 90 -6.44 14.72 1.35
C LYS A 90 -6.48 14.54 -0.17
N ARG A 91 -5.42 14.01 -0.77
CA ARG A 91 -5.30 13.83 -2.21
C ARG A 91 -4.54 12.55 -2.50
N ILE A 92 -5.28 11.48 -2.76
CA ILE A 92 -4.70 10.20 -3.12
C ILE A 92 -4.61 10.11 -4.63
N GLY A 93 -3.39 9.93 -5.15
CA GLY A 93 -3.16 9.75 -6.58
C GLY A 93 -3.25 8.27 -6.99
N GLN A 94 -2.74 7.37 -6.15
CA GLN A 94 -2.59 5.96 -6.51
C GLN A 94 -2.82 5.03 -5.31
N LEU A 95 -3.41 3.87 -5.60
CA LEU A 95 -3.36 2.67 -4.74
C LEU A 95 -2.50 1.64 -5.47
N ARG A 96 -1.49 1.09 -4.78
CA ARG A 96 -0.59 0.09 -5.35
C ARG A 96 -0.56 -1.17 -4.50
N PHE A 97 -0.48 -2.29 -5.21
CA PHE A 97 -0.17 -3.62 -4.67
C PHE A 97 1.23 -3.96 -5.15
N ASN A 98 2.20 -3.97 -4.25
CA ASN A 98 3.60 -4.18 -4.58
C ASN A 98 4.11 -5.48 -3.98
N PHE A 99 4.44 -6.44 -4.84
CA PHE A 99 5.11 -7.66 -4.43
C PHE A 99 6.58 -7.36 -4.19
N THR A 100 7.13 -7.83 -3.07
CA THR A 100 8.57 -7.65 -2.79
C THR A 100 9.43 -8.73 -3.43
N GLU A 101 8.81 -9.80 -3.88
CA GLU A 101 9.42 -10.94 -4.56
C GLU A 101 8.79 -11.12 -5.94
N ASP A 102 9.48 -11.86 -6.82
CA ASP A 102 8.94 -12.24 -8.11
C ASP A 102 7.67 -13.09 -7.96
N LEU A 103 6.63 -12.73 -8.70
CA LEU A 103 5.44 -13.54 -8.84
C LEU A 103 5.70 -14.71 -9.79
N THR A 104 5.72 -15.92 -9.23
CA THR A 104 5.85 -17.18 -9.98
C THR A 104 4.52 -17.90 -10.12
N GLU A 105 3.53 -17.55 -9.30
CA GLU A 105 2.20 -18.14 -9.27
C GLU A 105 1.11 -17.09 -9.53
N GLU A 106 -0.10 -17.56 -9.84
CA GLU A 106 -1.26 -16.68 -9.97
C GLU A 106 -1.57 -15.95 -8.65
N CYS A 107 -1.80 -14.65 -8.75
CA CYS A 107 -2.33 -13.83 -7.66
C CYS A 107 -3.55 -13.05 -8.19
N CYS A 108 -4.73 -13.36 -7.66
CA CYS A 108 -5.97 -12.70 -8.05
C CYS A 108 -6.40 -11.71 -6.97
N PHE A 109 -6.84 -10.53 -7.38
CA PHE A 109 -7.54 -9.57 -6.54
C PHE A 109 -8.95 -9.32 -7.07
N ARG A 110 -9.91 -9.13 -6.17
CA ARG A 110 -11.26 -8.67 -6.53
C ARG A 110 -11.87 -7.84 -5.41
N ASN A 111 -13.02 -7.21 -5.70
CA ASN A 111 -13.82 -6.47 -4.72
C ASN A 111 -13.01 -5.41 -3.95
N ILE A 112 -12.12 -4.69 -4.65
CA ILE A 112 -11.32 -3.61 -4.07
C ILE A 112 -12.22 -2.42 -3.81
N VAL A 113 -12.39 -2.07 -2.54
CA VAL A 113 -13.30 -1.01 -2.08
C VAL A 113 -12.63 -0.20 -0.98
N ILE A 114 -12.79 1.13 -1.04
CA ILE A 114 -12.47 2.04 0.06
C ILE A 114 -13.79 2.52 0.64
N LYS A 115 -14.04 2.28 1.93
CA LYS A 115 -15.32 2.61 2.58
C LYS A 115 -15.19 2.82 4.08
#